data_AF-A0A7X8KSM2-F1
#
_entry.id   AF-A0A7X8KSM2-F1
#
_cell.length_a   1.000
_cell.length_b   1.000
_cell.length_c   1.000
_cell.angle_alpha   90.00
_cell.angle_beta   90.00
_cell.angle_gamma   90.00
#
_symmetry.space_group_name_H-M   'P 1'
#
loop_
_entity.id
_entity.type
_entity.pdbx_description
1 polymer ?
#
loop_
_entity_poly.entity_id
_entity_poly.type
_entity_poly.pdbx_seq_one_letter_code
_entity_poly.pdbx_strand_id
1 'polypeptide(L)'
;MNTKGNKWDLSWENFRLPFLFLGIFWGLAILLSITADTVFYLFNFGYIGTSIAVGIFLIQALPKEHKAWGRRTSQILVGCYMLFFLGLFGKENMQIEGFFMLLLSGVFAAATMHYVIAKIFGPLVFGRAWCSYTCWTAMVLDLLPHKRPKNKRIKGLGLIRYVYFFLSLGLVLFIWYVLKNPVEPQSTGELYWLIAGNILYYVLGIILALKLKDNRAFCKYICPIPVLQKVTSRFSLLKIKIDPSKCIDCGKCEKVCPMDVNLLAYKNQNQRILATECIWCSTCAYECPENAIASSFGFDVGLKDKLYFRS
;
A
#
# COMPACT_ATOMS: atom_id res chain seq x y z
N MET A 1 -21.65 2.28 32.06
CA MET A 1 -21.66 1.02 31.26
C MET A 1 -22.45 1.27 29.99
N ASN A 2 -21.79 1.40 28.84
CA ASN A 2 -22.45 1.66 27.54
C ASN A 2 -22.24 0.44 26.64
N THR A 3 -23.14 -0.55 26.73
CA THR A 3 -23.04 -1.87 26.08
C THR A 3 -23.47 -1.88 24.61
N LYS A 4 -23.54 -0.71 23.95
CA LYS A 4 -23.83 -0.61 22.51
C LYS A 4 -22.60 -0.75 21.59
N GLY A 5 -21.41 -0.95 22.14
CA GLY A 5 -20.13 -0.85 21.38
C GLY A 5 -19.67 -2.05 20.56
N ASN A 6 -20.26 -3.25 20.73
CA ASN A 6 -19.64 -4.51 20.26
C ASN A 6 -20.40 -5.29 19.17
N LYS A 7 -21.48 -4.76 18.62
CA LYS A 7 -22.24 -5.48 17.59
C LYS A 7 -21.75 -5.10 16.19
N TRP A 8 -21.63 -6.10 15.33
CA TRP A 8 -21.38 -5.90 13.91
C TRP A 8 -22.56 -5.18 13.27
N ASP A 9 -22.28 -4.26 12.36
CA ASP A 9 -23.29 -3.59 11.55
C ASP A 9 -23.44 -4.34 10.21
N LEU A 10 -24.47 -5.18 10.12
CA LEU A 10 -24.79 -5.99 8.94
C LEU A 10 -25.87 -5.34 8.06
N SER A 11 -26.00 -4.01 8.12
CA SER A 11 -26.91 -3.28 7.23
C SER A 11 -26.52 -3.43 5.75
N TRP A 12 -27.51 -3.41 4.86
CA TRP A 12 -27.29 -3.60 3.42
C TRP A 12 -26.40 -2.54 2.78
N GLU A 13 -26.30 -1.36 3.39
CA GLU A 13 -25.41 -0.29 2.96
C GLU A 13 -23.93 -0.70 3.02
N ASN A 14 -23.56 -1.51 4.02
CA ASN A 14 -22.19 -2.01 4.22
C ASN A 14 -21.78 -3.10 3.20
N PHE A 15 -22.72 -3.55 2.34
CA PHE A 15 -22.43 -4.50 1.28
C PHE A 15 -22.26 -3.84 -0.10
N ARG A 16 -22.66 -2.57 -0.26
CA ARG A 16 -22.61 -1.87 -1.56
C ARG A 16 -21.19 -1.78 -2.11
N LEU A 17 -20.24 -1.32 -1.29
CA LEU A 17 -18.85 -1.15 -1.74
C LEU A 17 -18.14 -2.49 -1.97
N PRO A 18 -18.26 -3.51 -1.08
CA PRO A 18 -17.77 -4.86 -1.35
C PRO A 18 -18.29 -5.45 -2.66
N PHE A 19 -19.60 -5.36 -2.92
CA PHE A 19 -20.18 -5.90 -4.16
C PHE A 19 -19.73 -5.13 -5.41
N LEU A 20 -19.56 -3.81 -5.32
CA LEU A 20 -18.98 -3.02 -6.42
C LEU A 20 -17.56 -3.51 -6.77
N PHE A 21 -16.71 -3.71 -5.76
CA PHE A 21 -15.35 -4.21 -5.97
C PHE A 21 -15.34 -5.64 -6.52
N LEU A 22 -16.23 -6.51 -6.02
CA LEU A 22 -16.40 -7.86 -6.58
C LEU A 22 -16.79 -7.80 -8.06
N GLY A 23 -17.80 -7.01 -8.42
CA GLY A 23 -18.25 -6.86 -9.80
C GLY A 23 -17.15 -6.35 -10.74
N ILE A 24 -16.40 -5.33 -10.33
CA ILE A 24 -15.29 -4.77 -11.12
C ILE A 24 -14.20 -5.81 -11.33
N PHE A 25 -13.71 -6.44 -10.25
CA PHE A 25 -12.59 -7.37 -10.34
C PHE A 25 -12.96 -8.67 -11.03
N TRP A 26 -14.11 -9.26 -10.72
CA TRP A 26 -14.57 -10.49 -11.39
C TRP A 26 -14.96 -10.23 -12.85
N GLY A 27 -15.55 -9.08 -13.17
CA GLY A 27 -15.81 -8.69 -14.55
C GLY A 27 -14.52 -8.59 -15.37
N LEU A 28 -13.50 -7.92 -14.82
CA LEU A 28 -12.17 -7.86 -15.43
C LEU A 28 -11.52 -9.25 -15.53
N ALA A 29 -11.66 -10.08 -14.50
CA ALA A 29 -11.11 -11.43 -14.44
C ALA A 29 -11.68 -12.31 -15.56
N ILE A 30 -13.01 -12.29 -15.75
CA ILE A 30 -13.71 -13.04 -16.79
C ILE A 30 -13.32 -12.52 -18.18
N LEU A 31 -13.35 -11.20 -18.39
CA LEU A 31 -12.99 -10.59 -19.67
C LEU A 31 -11.57 -10.98 -20.07
N LEU A 32 -10.59 -10.77 -19.18
CA LEU A 32 -9.19 -11.09 -19.46
C LEU A 32 -8.98 -12.59 -19.67
N SER A 33 -9.65 -13.44 -18.88
CA SER A 33 -9.55 -14.89 -19.01
C SER A 33 -10.04 -15.38 -20.37
N ILE A 34 -11.15 -14.83 -20.88
CA ILE A 34 -11.67 -15.14 -22.22
C ILE A 34 -10.74 -14.59 -23.30
N THR A 35 -10.31 -13.33 -23.20
CA THR A 35 -9.50 -12.70 -24.27
C THR A 35 -8.10 -13.29 -24.40
N ALA A 36 -7.52 -13.76 -23.30
CA ALA A 36 -6.18 -14.32 -23.26
C ALA A 36 -6.16 -15.86 -23.22
N ASP A 37 -7.33 -16.50 -23.35
CA ASP A 37 -7.54 -17.96 -23.31
C ASP A 37 -6.78 -18.64 -22.15
N THR A 38 -6.87 -18.06 -20.95
CA THR A 38 -6.18 -18.57 -19.77
C THR A 38 -6.96 -18.36 -18.50
N VAL A 39 -7.03 -19.39 -17.66
CA VAL A 39 -7.74 -19.35 -16.36
C VAL A 39 -6.93 -18.54 -15.33
N PHE A 40 -5.66 -18.24 -15.59
CA PHE A 40 -4.80 -17.48 -14.69
C PHE A 40 -5.43 -16.16 -14.25
N TYR A 41 -6.01 -15.39 -15.19
CA TYR A 41 -6.63 -14.09 -14.87
C TYR A 41 -7.88 -14.22 -14.01
N LEU A 42 -8.64 -15.30 -14.19
CA LEU A 42 -9.82 -15.61 -13.37
C LEU A 42 -9.41 -15.76 -11.90
N PHE A 43 -8.38 -16.58 -11.63
CA PHE A 43 -7.86 -16.77 -10.29
C PHE A 43 -7.17 -15.52 -9.74
N ASN A 44 -6.34 -14.85 -10.53
CA ASN A 44 -5.54 -13.71 -10.08
C ASN A 44 -6.42 -12.51 -9.68
N PHE A 45 -7.23 -12.01 -10.62
CA PHE A 45 -8.11 -10.86 -10.34
C PHE A 45 -9.29 -11.25 -9.44
N GLY A 46 -9.85 -12.46 -9.59
CA GLY A 46 -10.92 -12.96 -8.73
C GLY A 46 -10.50 -13.09 -7.27
N TYR A 47 -9.32 -13.65 -6.99
CA TYR A 47 -8.79 -13.79 -5.64
C TYR A 47 -8.48 -12.42 -5.01
N ILE A 48 -7.78 -11.54 -5.74
CA ILE A 48 -7.44 -10.20 -5.25
C ILE A 48 -8.71 -9.39 -4.97
N GLY A 49 -9.66 -9.38 -5.91
CA GLY A 49 -10.93 -8.68 -5.77
C GLY A 49 -11.74 -9.15 -4.57
N THR A 50 -11.84 -10.47 -4.39
CA THR A 50 -12.54 -11.07 -3.24
C THR A 50 -11.86 -10.73 -1.93
N SER A 51 -10.52 -10.80 -1.89
CA SER A 51 -9.73 -10.45 -0.69
C SER A 51 -9.88 -8.99 -0.27
N ILE A 52 -9.95 -8.08 -1.25
CA ILE A 52 -10.20 -6.64 -1.00
C ILE A 52 -11.65 -6.44 -0.54
N ALA A 53 -12.62 -7.06 -1.21
CA ALA A 53 -14.04 -6.94 -0.85
C ALA A 53 -14.31 -7.42 0.59
N VAL A 54 -13.70 -8.54 1.01
CA VAL A 54 -13.78 -9.03 2.39
C VAL A 54 -13.23 -8.00 3.37
N GLY A 55 -12.06 -7.40 3.10
CA GLY A 55 -11.51 -6.40 4.01
C GLY A 55 -12.30 -5.09 4.05
N ILE A 56 -12.87 -4.66 2.92
CA ILE A 56 -13.78 -3.50 2.87
C ILE A 56 -15.04 -3.78 3.71
N PHE A 57 -15.65 -4.96 3.55
CA PHE A 57 -16.80 -5.38 4.32
C PHE A 57 -16.48 -5.36 5.82
N LEU A 58 -15.35 -5.96 6.23
CA LEU A 58 -14.92 -5.95 7.62
C LEU A 58 -14.67 -4.53 8.16
N ILE A 59 -14.16 -3.59 7.36
CA ILE A 59 -14.00 -2.19 7.78
C ILE A 59 -15.35 -1.50 8.04
N GLN A 60 -16.37 -1.85 7.25
CA GLN A 60 -17.70 -1.24 7.34
C GLN A 60 -18.51 -1.88 8.47
N ALA A 61 -18.49 -3.20 8.58
CA ALA A 61 -19.27 -3.98 9.54
C ALA A 61 -18.67 -4.06 10.96
N LEU A 62 -17.34 -4.03 11.12
CA LEU A 62 -16.72 -4.18 12.45
C LEU A 62 -16.89 -2.93 13.33
N PRO A 63 -16.98 -3.11 14.66
CA PRO A 63 -16.96 -2.01 15.61
C PRO A 63 -15.65 -1.23 15.52
N LYS A 64 -15.66 0.05 15.94
CA LYS A 64 -14.53 0.99 15.79
C LYS A 64 -13.18 0.43 16.26
N GLU A 65 -13.18 -0.30 17.37
CA GLU A 65 -11.99 -0.93 17.97
C GLU A 65 -11.36 -2.03 17.10
N HIS A 66 -12.14 -2.64 16.20
CA HIS A 66 -11.71 -3.75 15.37
C HIS A 66 -11.58 -3.37 13.88
N LYS A 67 -11.92 -2.15 13.46
CA LYS A 67 -11.82 -1.73 12.04
C LYS A 67 -10.41 -1.87 11.44
N ALA A 68 -9.37 -1.85 12.25
CA ALA A 68 -8.00 -2.12 11.80
C ALA A 68 -7.83 -3.55 11.24
N TRP A 69 -8.63 -4.52 11.68
CA TRP A 69 -8.60 -5.89 11.18
C TRP A 69 -9.06 -6.00 9.73
N GLY A 70 -10.08 -5.25 9.29
CA GLY A 70 -10.53 -5.38 7.90
C GLY A 70 -9.43 -5.03 6.89
N ARG A 71 -8.66 -3.97 7.14
CA ARG A 71 -7.45 -3.68 6.34
C ARG A 71 -6.43 -4.82 6.38
N ARG A 72 -6.13 -5.32 7.58
CA ARG A 72 -5.13 -6.39 7.80
C ARG A 72 -5.54 -7.68 7.12
N THR A 73 -6.83 -7.99 7.06
CA THR A 73 -7.36 -9.16 6.36
C THR A 73 -7.04 -9.09 4.87
N SER A 74 -7.36 -7.98 4.18
CA SER A 74 -6.95 -7.82 2.78
C SER A 74 -5.44 -7.90 2.61
N GLN A 75 -4.70 -7.31 3.55
CA GLN A 75 -3.24 -7.27 3.50
C GLN A 75 -2.61 -8.65 3.63
N ILE A 76 -3.17 -9.51 4.49
CA ILE A 76 -2.74 -10.89 4.68
C ILE A 76 -3.12 -11.73 3.47
N LEU A 77 -4.39 -11.68 3.04
CA LEU A 77 -4.86 -12.49 1.92
C LEU A 77 -4.10 -12.16 0.62
N VAL A 78 -4.07 -10.89 0.22
CA VAL A 78 -3.36 -10.46 -0.99
C VAL A 78 -1.85 -10.61 -0.83
N GLY A 79 -1.30 -10.27 0.34
CA GLY A 79 0.13 -10.38 0.60
C GLY A 79 0.65 -11.82 0.52
N CYS A 80 -0.09 -12.77 1.10
CA CYS A 80 0.22 -14.20 0.99
C CYS A 80 0.10 -14.69 -0.45
N TYR A 81 -0.96 -14.33 -1.16
CA TYR A 81 -1.10 -14.69 -2.57
C TYR A 81 0.08 -14.20 -3.42
N MET A 82 0.49 -12.94 -3.26
CA MET A 82 1.61 -12.41 -4.03
C MET A 82 2.96 -13.00 -3.66
N LEU A 83 3.22 -13.22 -2.38
CA LEU A 83 4.51 -13.74 -1.93
C LEU A 83 4.64 -15.23 -2.23
N PHE A 84 3.63 -16.03 -1.87
CA PHE A 84 3.70 -17.49 -2.00
C PHE A 84 3.27 -17.96 -3.38
N PHE A 85 2.08 -17.58 -3.85
CA PHE A 85 1.55 -18.09 -5.12
C PHE A 85 2.27 -17.49 -6.33
N LEU A 86 2.27 -16.17 -6.50
CA LEU A 86 2.94 -15.54 -7.63
C LEU A 86 4.47 -15.58 -7.48
N GLY A 87 4.97 -15.26 -6.30
CA GLY A 87 6.39 -15.19 -6.03
C GLY A 87 7.08 -16.55 -5.99
N LEU A 88 6.77 -17.39 -4.99
CA LEU A 88 7.49 -18.65 -4.79
C LEU A 88 7.08 -19.75 -5.78
N PHE A 89 5.78 -19.98 -5.97
CA PHE A 89 5.30 -21.03 -6.89
C PHE A 89 5.38 -20.58 -8.36
N GLY A 90 5.00 -19.34 -8.66
CA GLY A 90 5.10 -18.74 -9.99
C GLY A 90 6.52 -18.31 -10.39
N LYS A 91 7.47 -18.31 -9.44
CA LYS A 91 8.87 -17.91 -9.63
C LYS A 91 9.03 -16.48 -10.17
N GLU A 92 8.06 -15.60 -9.91
CA GLU A 92 8.11 -14.21 -10.37
C GLU A 92 8.73 -13.30 -9.32
N ASN A 93 9.74 -12.51 -9.70
CA ASN A 93 10.33 -11.53 -8.82
C ASN A 93 9.41 -10.29 -8.72
N MET A 94 8.57 -10.27 -7.69
CA MET A 94 7.63 -9.18 -7.39
C MET A 94 8.33 -7.88 -6.89
N GLN A 95 9.66 -7.85 -6.76
CA GLN A 95 10.43 -6.65 -6.38
C GLN A 95 10.67 -5.71 -7.57
N ILE A 96 11.32 -4.57 -7.33
CA ILE A 96 11.42 -3.50 -8.35
C ILE A 96 12.37 -3.92 -9.48
N GLU A 97 13.39 -4.69 -9.15
CA GLU A 97 14.36 -5.26 -10.08
C GLU A 97 13.68 -6.26 -11.02
N GLY A 98 12.86 -7.16 -10.48
CA GLY A 98 12.08 -8.10 -11.28
C GLY A 98 11.09 -7.41 -12.21
N PHE A 99 10.43 -6.35 -11.74
CA PHE A 99 9.60 -5.49 -12.61
C PHE A 99 10.38 -4.96 -13.82
N PHE A 100 11.56 -4.37 -13.60
CA PHE A 100 12.34 -3.84 -14.71
C PHE A 100 12.87 -4.94 -15.64
N MET A 101 13.32 -6.07 -15.10
CA MET A 101 13.78 -7.21 -15.91
C MET A 101 12.67 -7.74 -16.82
N LEU A 102 11.48 -8.00 -16.27
CA LEU A 102 10.34 -8.52 -17.01
C LEU A 102 9.78 -7.50 -18.02
N LEU A 103 9.83 -6.21 -17.68
CA LEU A 103 9.46 -5.15 -18.61
C LEU A 103 10.43 -5.10 -19.80
N LEU A 104 11.75 -5.18 -19.57
CA LEU A 104 12.76 -5.17 -20.63
C LEU A 104 12.72 -6.43 -21.49
N SER A 105 12.33 -7.58 -20.93
CA SER A 105 12.14 -8.82 -21.68
C SER A 105 10.87 -8.83 -22.53
N GLY A 106 10.01 -7.81 -22.43
CA GLY A 106 8.71 -7.76 -23.10
C GLY A 106 7.67 -8.72 -22.52
N VAL A 107 7.92 -9.28 -21.33
CA VAL A 107 7.03 -10.25 -20.70
C VAL A 107 6.09 -9.53 -19.74
N PHE A 108 4.81 -9.49 -20.10
CA PHE A 108 3.74 -8.97 -19.25
C PHE A 108 3.27 -10.02 -18.24
N ALA A 109 4.14 -10.40 -17.31
CA ALA A 109 3.83 -11.31 -16.21
C ALA A 109 3.07 -10.61 -15.06
N ALA A 110 2.72 -11.36 -14.02
CA ALA A 110 1.99 -10.84 -12.86
C ALA A 110 2.72 -9.67 -12.20
N ALA A 111 4.04 -9.72 -12.07
CA ALA A 111 4.85 -8.62 -11.57
C ALA A 111 4.69 -7.35 -12.43
N THR A 112 4.86 -7.44 -13.75
CA THR A 112 4.74 -6.28 -14.66
C THR A 112 3.35 -5.63 -14.56
N MET A 113 2.30 -6.44 -14.65
CA MET A 113 0.91 -5.96 -14.53
C MET A 113 0.65 -5.29 -13.19
N HIS A 114 1.14 -5.88 -12.09
CA HIS A 114 1.00 -5.33 -10.74
C HIS A 114 1.65 -3.94 -10.62
N TYR A 115 2.87 -3.75 -11.13
CA TYR A 115 3.51 -2.43 -11.05
C TYR A 115 2.78 -1.40 -11.89
N VAL A 116 2.41 -1.74 -13.12
CA VAL A 116 1.69 -0.83 -14.01
C VAL A 116 0.33 -0.47 -13.41
N ILE A 117 -0.49 -1.46 -13.07
CA ILE A 117 -1.86 -1.25 -12.59
C ILE A 117 -1.86 -0.71 -11.16
N ALA A 118 -1.17 -1.36 -10.21
CA ALA A 118 -1.33 -1.03 -8.79
C ALA A 118 -0.33 0.00 -8.26
N LYS A 119 0.80 0.23 -8.94
CA LYS A 119 1.85 1.18 -8.47
C LYS A 119 2.01 2.41 -9.36
N ILE A 120 1.57 2.38 -10.62
CA ILE A 120 1.63 3.54 -11.52
C ILE A 120 0.23 4.14 -11.68
N PHE A 121 -0.72 3.40 -12.27
CA PHE A 121 -2.06 3.93 -12.55
C PHE A 121 -2.99 3.96 -11.32
N GLY A 122 -2.97 2.92 -10.49
CA GLY A 122 -3.81 2.79 -9.30
C GLY A 122 -3.71 3.97 -8.34
N PRO A 123 -2.51 4.53 -8.09
CA PRO A 123 -2.37 5.71 -7.26
C PRO A 123 -2.99 7.00 -7.80
N LEU A 124 -3.37 7.07 -9.08
CA LEU A 124 -4.19 8.18 -9.61
C LEU A 124 -5.61 8.16 -9.02
N VAL A 125 -6.09 7.00 -8.57
CA VAL A 125 -7.42 6.87 -7.96
C VAL A 125 -7.32 6.75 -6.45
N PHE A 126 -6.54 5.78 -5.96
CA PHE A 126 -6.51 5.38 -4.55
C PHE A 126 -5.28 5.87 -3.78
N GLY A 127 -4.45 6.72 -4.40
CA GLY A 127 -3.16 7.12 -3.84
C GLY A 127 -2.31 5.90 -3.50
N ARG A 128 -1.70 5.89 -2.32
CA ARG A 128 -0.81 4.78 -1.91
C ARG A 128 -1.53 3.68 -1.12
N ALA A 129 -2.81 3.45 -1.38
CA ALA A 129 -3.62 2.41 -0.72
C ALA A 129 -2.96 1.02 -0.74
N TRP A 130 -2.23 0.68 -1.81
CA TRP A 130 -1.46 -0.56 -1.90
C TRP A 130 -0.56 -0.81 -0.68
N CYS A 131 0.19 0.20 -0.25
CA CYS A 131 1.11 0.10 0.88
C CYS A 131 0.39 -0.22 2.20
N SER A 132 -0.92 0.01 2.27
CA SER A 132 -1.77 -0.14 3.44
C SER A 132 -2.57 -1.45 3.40
N TYR A 133 -3.10 -1.83 2.22
CA TYR A 133 -4.09 -2.91 2.09
C TYR A 133 -3.59 -4.21 1.47
N THR A 134 -2.44 -4.22 0.80
CA THR A 134 -2.03 -5.39 -0.03
C THR A 134 -0.53 -5.66 -0.02
N CYS A 135 0.28 -4.73 0.46
CA CYS A 135 1.73 -4.89 0.48
C CYS A 135 2.18 -6.02 1.43
N TRP A 136 2.80 -7.05 0.85
CA TRP A 136 3.34 -8.22 1.58
C TRP A 136 4.51 -7.86 2.51
N THR A 137 5.35 -6.87 2.18
CA THR A 137 6.39 -6.43 3.11
C THR A 137 5.76 -5.83 4.37
N ALA A 138 4.75 -4.98 4.19
CA ALA A 138 4.04 -4.40 5.31
C ALA A 138 3.19 -5.43 6.07
N MET A 139 2.75 -6.52 5.42
CA MET A 139 1.97 -7.59 6.04
C MET A 139 2.74 -8.18 7.22
N VAL A 140 4.04 -8.41 7.03
CA VAL A 140 4.94 -8.91 8.09
C VAL A 140 5.29 -7.79 9.08
N LEU A 141 5.70 -6.62 8.59
CA LEU A 141 6.16 -5.53 9.47
C LEU A 141 5.05 -4.96 10.37
N ASP A 142 3.78 -5.00 9.96
CA ASP A 142 2.65 -4.55 10.80
C ASP A 142 2.35 -5.47 12.00
N LEU A 143 2.93 -6.68 12.03
CA LEU A 143 2.84 -7.61 13.17
C LEU A 143 3.78 -7.24 14.32
N LEU A 144 4.82 -6.46 14.03
CA LEU A 144 5.77 -5.99 15.04
C LEU A 144 5.08 -5.07 16.08
N PRO A 145 5.64 -4.92 17.29
CA PRO A 145 4.95 -4.22 18.39
C PRO A 145 4.79 -2.70 18.17
N HIS A 146 5.57 -2.08 17.29
CA HIS A 146 5.63 -0.62 17.14
C HIS A 146 4.63 -0.07 16.11
N LYS A 147 3.34 -0.34 16.33
CA LYS A 147 2.22 0.03 15.42
C LYS A 147 2.06 1.54 15.20
N ARG A 148 2.62 2.36 16.09
CA ARG A 148 2.60 3.82 16.03
C ARG A 148 4.02 4.34 16.23
N PRO A 149 4.48 5.33 15.44
CA PRO A 149 5.80 5.89 15.61
C PRO A 149 5.91 6.59 16.97
N LYS A 150 6.87 6.18 17.80
CA LYS A 150 7.15 6.88 19.07
C LYS A 150 7.89 8.20 18.84
N ASN A 151 8.73 8.23 17.82
CA ASN A 151 9.53 9.39 17.44
C ASN A 151 9.10 9.90 16.07
N LYS A 152 9.23 11.21 15.86
CA LYS A 152 8.98 11.86 14.57
C LYS A 152 10.01 11.42 13.51
N ARG A 153 9.69 11.70 12.26
CA ARG A 153 10.50 11.32 11.10
C ARG A 153 11.90 11.97 11.14
N ILE A 154 12.93 11.23 10.75
CA ILE A 154 14.29 11.78 10.66
C ILE A 154 14.44 12.50 9.31
N LYS A 155 14.89 13.76 9.35
CA LYS A 155 15.11 14.57 8.15
C LYS A 155 16.25 14.00 7.32
N GLY A 156 16.16 14.07 5.99
CA GLY A 156 17.21 13.59 5.08
C GLY A 156 17.18 12.08 4.77
N LEU A 157 16.90 11.21 5.75
CA LEU A 157 16.89 9.74 5.53
C LEU A 157 15.90 9.27 4.46
N GLY A 158 14.88 10.07 4.15
CA GLY A 158 13.95 9.79 3.05
C GLY A 158 14.60 9.76 1.67
N LEU A 159 15.82 10.29 1.52
CA LEU A 159 16.61 10.27 0.27
C LEU A 159 17.09 8.85 -0.09
N ILE A 160 17.32 8.00 0.92
CA ILE A 160 17.86 6.64 0.74
C ILE A 160 17.01 5.83 -0.24
N ARG A 161 15.68 5.94 -0.19
CA ARG A 161 14.80 5.23 -1.14
C ARG A 161 14.98 5.63 -2.60
N TYR A 162 15.38 6.88 -2.87
CA TYR A 162 15.65 7.36 -4.22
C TYR A 162 16.97 6.81 -4.71
N VAL A 163 18.00 6.86 -3.85
CA VAL A 163 19.30 6.21 -4.12
C VAL A 163 19.07 4.72 -4.40
N TYR A 164 18.33 4.02 -3.56
CA TYR A 164 18.04 2.61 -3.76
C TYR A 164 17.30 2.37 -5.08
N PHE A 165 16.25 3.14 -5.38
CA PHE A 165 15.53 3.01 -6.65
C PHE A 165 16.45 3.14 -7.88
N PHE A 166 17.32 4.16 -7.91
CA PHE A 166 18.22 4.38 -9.04
C PHE A 166 19.36 3.35 -9.08
N LEU A 167 19.82 2.84 -7.94
CA LEU A 167 20.78 1.73 -7.90
C LEU A 167 20.15 0.43 -8.41
N SER A 168 18.92 0.11 -8.03
CA SER A 168 18.18 -1.05 -8.55
C SER A 168 18.00 -0.95 -10.05
N LEU A 169 17.56 0.21 -10.56
CA LEU A 169 17.43 0.45 -11.99
C LEU A 169 18.78 0.34 -12.71
N GLY A 170 19.83 0.96 -12.17
CA GLY A 170 21.18 0.90 -12.71
C GLY A 170 21.74 -0.51 -12.76
N LEU A 171 21.51 -1.32 -11.72
CA LEU A 171 21.91 -2.72 -11.67
C LEU A 171 21.22 -3.53 -12.78
N VAL A 172 19.91 -3.37 -12.95
CA VAL A 172 19.15 -4.06 -14.01
C VAL A 172 19.68 -3.66 -15.38
N LEU A 173 19.84 -2.35 -15.64
CA LEU A 173 20.34 -1.86 -16.92
C LEU A 173 21.77 -2.34 -17.21
N PHE A 174 22.62 -2.41 -16.18
CA PHE A 174 23.99 -2.93 -16.30
C PHE A 174 23.99 -4.42 -16.67
N ILE A 175 23.22 -5.25 -15.97
CA ILE A 175 23.09 -6.68 -16.28
C ILE A 175 22.57 -6.87 -17.71
N TRP A 176 21.55 -6.09 -18.09
CA TRP A 176 20.90 -6.21 -19.39
C TRP A 176 21.79 -5.79 -20.55
N TYR A 177 22.34 -4.59 -20.51
CA TYR A 177 23.04 -3.99 -21.65
C TYR A 177 24.55 -4.21 -21.66
N VAL A 178 25.18 -4.38 -20.48
CA VAL A 178 26.64 -4.54 -20.36
C VAL A 178 27.01 -6.01 -20.22
N LEU A 179 26.47 -6.71 -19.24
CA LEU A 179 26.77 -8.14 -19.05
C LEU A 179 26.10 -9.02 -20.10
N LYS A 180 25.02 -8.53 -20.74
CA LYS A 180 24.23 -9.25 -21.74
C LYS A 180 23.80 -10.65 -21.29
N ASN A 181 23.56 -10.79 -19.98
CA ASN A 181 23.15 -12.03 -19.34
C ASN A 181 21.99 -11.73 -18.38
N PRO A 182 20.82 -11.33 -18.90
CA PRO A 182 19.66 -11.04 -18.08
C PRO A 182 19.15 -12.32 -17.40
N VAL A 183 18.56 -12.16 -16.22
CA VAL A 183 17.92 -13.29 -15.54
C VAL A 183 16.68 -13.68 -16.33
N GLU A 184 16.64 -14.96 -16.73
CA GLU A 184 15.52 -15.51 -17.49
C GLU A 184 14.22 -15.45 -16.68
N PRO A 185 13.10 -15.03 -17.30
CA PRO A 185 11.78 -15.03 -16.67
C PRO A 185 11.38 -16.42 -16.16
N GLN A 186 10.79 -16.47 -14.96
CA GLN A 186 10.30 -17.68 -14.29
C GLN A 186 11.37 -18.76 -14.06
N SER A 187 12.65 -18.36 -14.10
CA SER A 187 13.78 -19.24 -13.84
C SER A 187 14.03 -19.45 -12.35
N THR A 188 14.85 -20.44 -12.02
CA THR A 188 15.35 -20.64 -10.65
C THR A 188 16.20 -19.44 -10.18
N GLY A 189 16.89 -18.76 -11.10
CA GLY A 189 17.63 -17.53 -10.78
C GLY A 189 16.72 -16.40 -10.32
N GLU A 190 15.56 -16.22 -10.97
CA GLU A 190 14.58 -15.23 -10.57
C GLU A 190 14.00 -15.52 -9.18
N LEU A 191 13.70 -16.79 -8.90
CA LEU A 191 13.26 -17.25 -7.58
C LEU A 191 14.30 -16.95 -6.49
N TYR A 192 15.59 -17.24 -6.74
CA TYR A 192 16.65 -16.94 -5.78
C TYR A 192 16.80 -15.44 -5.53
N TRP A 193 16.66 -14.62 -6.58
CA TRP A 193 16.65 -13.17 -6.43
C TRP A 193 15.50 -12.72 -5.54
N LEU A 194 14.28 -13.18 -5.80
CA LEU A 194 13.11 -12.86 -4.99
C LEU A 194 13.32 -13.24 -3.52
N ILE A 195 13.82 -14.44 -3.24
CA ILE A 195 14.05 -14.93 -1.88
C ILE A 195 15.10 -14.05 -1.19
N ALA A 196 16.27 -13.86 -1.80
CA ALA A 196 17.35 -13.07 -1.24
C ALA A 196 16.93 -11.62 -0.97
N GLY A 197 16.24 -11.00 -1.93
CA GLY A 197 15.76 -9.63 -1.79
C GLY A 197 14.66 -9.48 -0.74
N ASN A 198 13.74 -10.44 -0.58
CA ASN A 198 12.75 -10.39 0.50
C ASN A 198 13.39 -10.62 1.88
N ILE A 199 14.36 -11.53 2.00
CA ILE A 199 15.14 -11.70 3.23
C ILE A 199 15.79 -10.36 3.60
N LEU A 200 16.44 -9.69 2.65
CA LEU A 200 17.04 -8.37 2.87
C LEU A 200 16.00 -7.33 3.32
N TYR A 201 14.83 -7.27 2.65
CA TYR A 201 13.75 -6.34 3.02
C TYR A 201 13.23 -6.58 4.43
N TYR A 202 13.02 -7.84 4.82
CA TYR A 202 12.54 -8.18 6.15
C TYR A 202 13.59 -7.91 7.22
N VAL A 203 14.85 -8.30 7.00
CA VAL A 203 15.94 -8.04 7.96
C VAL A 203 16.11 -6.54 8.19
N LEU A 204 16.23 -5.74 7.12
CA LEU A 204 16.34 -4.29 7.22
C LEU A 204 15.09 -3.68 7.86
N GLY A 205 13.90 -4.15 7.48
CA GLY A 205 12.65 -3.65 8.02
C GLY A 205 12.48 -3.92 9.51
N ILE A 206 12.81 -5.12 9.97
CA ILE A 206 12.78 -5.50 11.39
C ILE A 206 13.80 -4.69 12.18
N ILE A 207 15.05 -4.57 11.70
CA ILE A 207 16.10 -3.79 12.36
C ILE A 207 15.66 -2.32 12.51
N LEU A 208 15.15 -1.71 11.44
CA LEU A 208 14.65 -0.34 11.47
C LEU A 208 13.45 -0.19 12.42
N ALA A 209 12.51 -1.12 12.38
CA ALA A 209 11.32 -1.08 13.23
C ALA A 209 11.68 -1.14 14.72
N LEU A 210 12.66 -1.97 15.09
CA LEU A 210 13.15 -2.09 16.47
C LEU A 210 13.97 -0.86 16.89
N LYS A 211 14.93 -0.40 16.06
CA LYS A 211 15.78 0.75 16.39
C LYS A 211 15.01 2.06 16.47
N LEU A 212 14.10 2.29 15.52
CA LEU A 212 13.34 3.54 15.43
C LEU A 212 11.99 3.48 16.15
N LYS A 213 11.61 2.30 16.67
CA LYS A 213 10.31 2.05 17.31
C LYS A 213 9.15 2.47 16.41
N ASP A 214 9.20 2.02 15.16
CA ASP A 214 8.27 2.39 14.08
C ASP A 214 8.21 1.29 13.00
N ASN A 215 7.12 0.53 12.97
CA ASN A 215 6.93 -0.55 11.99
C ASN A 215 6.97 -0.07 10.53
N ARG A 216 6.70 1.21 10.26
CA ARG A 216 6.71 1.78 8.90
C ARG A 216 8.03 2.47 8.55
N ALA A 217 9.06 2.36 9.38
CA ALA A 217 10.38 2.93 9.11
C ALA A 217 10.97 2.48 7.75
N PHE A 218 10.85 1.19 7.40
CA PHE A 218 11.26 0.69 6.08
C PHE A 218 10.53 1.41 4.94
N CYS A 219 9.21 1.56 5.05
CA CYS A 219 8.37 2.25 4.06
C CYS A 219 8.69 3.76 3.97
N LYS A 220 9.16 4.37 5.06
CA LYS A 220 9.55 5.78 5.11
C LYS A 220 10.91 6.01 4.46
N TYR A 221 11.90 5.15 4.69
CA TYR A 221 13.29 5.47 4.39
C TYR A 221 13.91 4.61 3.28
N ILE A 222 13.59 3.32 3.18
CA ILE A 222 14.31 2.38 2.31
C ILE A 222 13.47 1.97 1.10
N CYS A 223 12.22 1.55 1.29
CA CYS A 223 11.36 0.99 0.24
C CYS A 223 11.41 1.88 -1.03
N PRO A 224 11.79 1.34 -2.21
CA PRO A 224 11.98 2.14 -3.43
C PRO A 224 10.66 2.39 -4.19
N ILE A 225 9.63 1.60 -3.90
CA ILE A 225 8.29 1.70 -4.51
C ILE A 225 7.64 3.09 -4.43
N PRO A 226 7.75 3.85 -3.33
CA PRO A 226 7.20 5.19 -3.25
C PRO A 226 7.80 6.14 -4.29
N VAL A 227 8.98 5.88 -4.86
CA VAL A 227 9.56 6.75 -5.90
C VAL A 227 8.61 6.84 -7.09
N LEU A 228 8.07 5.70 -7.55
CA LEU A 228 7.05 5.66 -8.61
C LEU A 228 5.69 6.15 -8.11
N GLN A 229 5.19 5.59 -7.01
CA GLN A 229 3.84 5.89 -6.54
C GLN A 229 3.64 7.35 -6.12
N LYS A 230 4.69 8.01 -5.60
CA LYS A 230 4.56 9.40 -5.14
C LYS A 230 4.25 10.32 -6.31
N VAL A 231 4.78 10.06 -7.52
CA VAL A 231 4.48 10.87 -8.72
C VAL A 231 2.99 10.88 -9.02
N THR A 232 2.37 9.70 -9.17
CA THR A 232 0.96 9.60 -9.54
C THR A 232 0.02 9.89 -8.37
N SER A 233 0.42 9.59 -7.13
CA SER A 233 -0.39 9.92 -5.94
C SER A 233 -0.57 11.43 -5.70
N ARG A 234 0.26 12.29 -6.31
CA ARG A 234 0.06 13.76 -6.28
C ARG A 234 -1.30 14.13 -6.84
N PHE A 235 -1.72 13.41 -7.89
CA PHE A 235 -2.95 13.61 -8.65
C PHE A 235 -4.09 12.67 -8.22
N SER A 236 -3.94 11.98 -7.08
CA SER A 236 -4.94 11.01 -6.59
C SER A 236 -6.32 11.63 -6.41
N LEU A 237 -7.35 10.99 -6.98
CA LEU A 237 -8.75 11.42 -6.87
C LEU A 237 -9.32 11.21 -5.46
N LEU A 238 -9.03 10.06 -4.85
CA LEU A 238 -9.42 9.79 -3.47
C LEU A 238 -8.33 10.28 -2.53
N LYS A 239 -8.71 11.16 -1.62
CA LYS A 239 -7.91 11.62 -0.48
C LYS A 239 -8.81 11.63 0.75
N ILE A 240 -8.25 11.97 1.92
CA ILE A 240 -9.06 12.23 3.13
C ILE A 240 -9.16 13.74 3.36
N LYS A 241 -10.28 14.19 3.94
CA LYS A 241 -10.50 15.57 4.36
C LYS A 241 -10.95 15.58 5.82
N ILE A 242 -10.51 16.60 6.54
CA ILE A 242 -11.00 16.89 7.89
C ILE A 242 -12.03 18.00 7.78
N ASP A 243 -13.23 17.77 8.32
CA ASP A 243 -14.27 18.77 8.49
C ASP A 243 -13.93 19.69 9.67
N PRO A 244 -13.60 20.98 9.43
CA PRO A 244 -13.24 21.90 10.50
C PRO A 244 -14.38 22.15 11.49
N SER A 245 -15.64 22.03 11.07
CA SER A 245 -16.81 22.28 11.93
C SER A 245 -17.00 21.22 13.02
N LYS A 246 -16.52 20.00 12.77
CA LYS A 246 -16.58 18.87 13.71
C LYS A 246 -15.27 18.67 14.48
N CYS A 247 -14.18 19.28 14.03
CA CYS A 247 -12.86 19.01 14.59
C CYS A 247 -12.61 19.81 15.86
N ILE A 248 -12.33 19.12 16.97
CA ILE A 248 -11.99 19.70 18.28
C ILE A 248 -10.48 19.86 18.54
N ASP A 249 -9.65 19.79 17.49
CA ASP A 249 -8.19 19.99 17.56
C ASP A 249 -7.42 19.13 18.59
N CYS A 250 -7.92 17.94 18.92
CA CYS A 250 -7.30 17.05 19.92
C CYS A 250 -5.96 16.41 19.50
N GLY A 251 -5.57 16.52 18.22
CA GLY A 251 -4.31 15.99 17.67
C GLY A 251 -4.20 14.46 17.62
N LYS A 252 -5.24 13.70 17.99
CA LYS A 252 -5.21 12.23 18.01
C LYS A 252 -4.93 11.62 16.63
N CYS A 253 -5.48 12.22 15.57
CA CYS A 253 -5.30 11.77 14.18
C CYS A 253 -3.82 11.77 13.72
N GLU A 254 -3.02 12.72 14.19
CA GLU A 254 -1.59 12.82 13.89
C GLU A 254 -0.78 11.82 14.72
N LYS A 255 -1.11 11.66 16.01
CA LYS A 255 -0.47 10.68 16.91
C LYS A 255 -0.62 9.23 16.43
N VAL A 256 -1.72 8.90 15.75
CA VAL A 256 -1.97 7.56 15.21
C VAL A 256 -1.52 7.40 13.76
N CYS A 257 -1.05 8.46 13.10
CA CYS A 257 -0.64 8.39 11.69
C CYS A 257 0.68 7.62 11.58
N PRO A 258 0.71 6.43 10.93
CA PRO A 258 1.95 5.66 10.84
C PRO A 258 2.99 6.30 9.91
N MET A 259 2.62 7.33 9.15
CA MET A 259 3.46 8.00 8.15
C MET A 259 3.90 9.42 8.55
N ASP A 260 3.61 9.84 9.80
CA ASP A 260 3.97 11.16 10.35
C ASP A 260 3.46 12.35 9.52
N VAL A 261 2.27 12.22 8.91
CA VAL A 261 1.64 13.32 8.18
C VAL A 261 1.11 14.36 9.19
N ASN A 262 1.33 15.64 8.91
CA ASN A 262 0.76 16.75 9.67
C ASN A 262 -0.63 17.06 9.10
N LEU A 263 -1.64 16.35 9.59
CA LEU A 263 -3.02 16.44 9.10
C LEU A 263 -3.65 17.80 9.43
N LEU A 264 -3.38 18.36 10.61
CA LEU A 264 -3.99 19.61 11.06
C LEU A 264 -3.49 20.81 10.24
N ALA A 265 -2.23 20.80 9.77
CA ALA A 265 -1.74 21.85 8.87
C ALA A 265 -2.43 21.85 7.49
N TYR A 266 -3.04 20.75 7.05
CA TYR A 266 -3.92 20.74 5.89
C TYR A 266 -5.34 21.21 6.26
N LYS A 267 -5.89 20.75 7.39
CA LYS A 267 -7.19 21.21 7.92
C LYS A 267 -7.24 22.73 8.05
N ASN A 268 -6.21 23.34 8.65
CA ASN A 268 -6.14 24.78 8.90
C ASN A 268 -6.08 25.61 7.60
N GLN A 269 -5.74 24.99 6.47
CA GLN A 269 -5.76 25.61 5.15
C GLN A 269 -7.01 25.21 4.35
N ASN A 270 -7.99 24.55 4.98
CA ASN A 270 -9.17 23.96 4.36
C ASN A 270 -8.84 23.02 3.17
N GLN A 271 -7.69 22.37 3.23
CA GLN A 271 -7.22 21.46 2.18
C GLN A 271 -7.57 20.02 2.52
N ARG A 272 -7.77 19.19 1.49
CA ARG A 272 -7.64 17.73 1.63
C ARG A 272 -6.20 17.39 2.03
N ILE A 273 -5.98 16.20 2.58
CA ILE A 273 -4.64 15.76 2.93
C ILE A 273 -3.86 15.44 1.65
N LEU A 274 -3.09 16.42 1.17
CA LEU A 274 -2.36 16.32 -0.11
C LEU A 274 -1.02 15.57 0.00
N ALA A 275 -0.63 15.14 1.21
CA ALA A 275 0.64 14.46 1.44
C ALA A 275 0.73 13.13 0.67
N THR A 276 1.74 13.01 -0.19
CA THR A 276 2.07 11.80 -0.94
C THR A 276 2.69 10.69 -0.06
N GLU A 277 2.98 10.98 1.21
CA GLU A 277 3.28 9.95 2.22
C GLU A 277 2.02 9.29 2.80
N CYS A 278 0.82 9.84 2.58
CA CYS A 278 -0.41 9.21 3.04
C CYS A 278 -0.64 7.90 2.28
N ILE A 279 -0.67 6.79 3.01
CA ILE A 279 -0.95 5.44 2.48
C ILE A 279 -2.45 5.08 2.50
N TRP A 280 -3.32 6.08 2.74
CA TRP A 280 -4.77 5.92 2.79
C TRP A 280 -5.26 4.80 3.74
N CYS A 281 -4.62 4.66 4.89
CA CYS A 281 -4.90 3.57 5.84
C CYS A 281 -6.10 3.77 6.76
N SER A 282 -6.71 4.96 6.70
CA SER A 282 -7.91 5.39 7.44
C SER A 282 -7.86 5.27 8.98
N THR A 283 -6.71 4.93 9.57
CA THR A 283 -6.54 4.87 11.03
C THR A 283 -6.89 6.19 11.71
N CYS A 284 -6.55 7.33 11.10
CA CYS A 284 -6.92 8.65 11.60
C CYS A 284 -8.44 8.86 11.69
N ALA A 285 -9.21 8.33 10.72
CA ALA A 285 -10.66 8.45 10.70
C ALA A 285 -11.30 7.56 11.77
N TYR A 286 -10.84 6.32 11.92
CA TYR A 286 -11.38 5.39 12.92
C TYR A 286 -11.15 5.84 14.36
N GLU A 287 -10.03 6.52 14.59
CA GLU A 287 -9.60 6.98 15.92
C GLU A 287 -10.16 8.35 16.29
N CYS A 288 -10.79 9.07 15.35
CA CYS A 288 -11.35 10.40 15.59
C CYS A 288 -12.60 10.31 16.49
N PRO A 289 -12.64 11.00 17.65
CA PRO A 289 -13.80 10.98 18.53
C PRO A 289 -15.05 11.59 17.88
N GLU A 290 -14.87 12.69 17.14
CA GLU A 290 -15.96 13.46 16.52
C GLU A 290 -16.36 12.99 15.12
N ASN A 291 -15.75 11.91 14.61
CA ASN A 291 -15.93 11.45 13.22
C ASN A 291 -15.70 12.58 12.18
N ALA A 292 -14.77 13.50 12.44
CA ALA A 292 -14.51 14.67 11.60
C ALA A 292 -13.69 14.36 10.34
N ILE A 293 -13.25 13.12 10.14
CA ILE A 293 -12.33 12.74 9.04
C ILE A 293 -13.02 11.71 8.15
N ALA A 294 -13.11 12.01 6.85
CA ALA A 294 -13.73 11.14 5.86
C ALA A 294 -12.93 11.10 4.56
N SER A 295 -13.13 10.04 3.77
CA SER A 295 -12.68 10.01 2.39
C SER A 295 -13.44 11.03 1.54
N SER A 296 -12.74 11.67 0.61
CA SER A 296 -13.26 12.73 -0.24
C SER A 296 -12.71 12.55 -1.64
N PHE A 297 -13.61 12.58 -2.63
CA PHE A 297 -13.30 12.49 -4.05
C PHE A 297 -13.14 13.89 -4.66
N GLY A 298 -12.18 14.05 -5.56
CA GLY A 298 -11.94 15.28 -6.30
C GLY A 298 -10.53 15.35 -6.85
N PHE A 299 -10.20 16.34 -7.68
CA PHE A 299 -8.87 16.51 -8.25
C PHE A 299 -8.10 17.65 -7.57
N ASP A 300 -6.98 17.32 -6.91
CA ASP A 300 -6.05 18.30 -6.32
C ASP A 300 -4.62 17.95 -6.75
N VAL A 301 -3.74 18.96 -6.82
CA VAL A 301 -2.30 18.77 -7.06
C VAL A 301 -1.51 19.07 -5.78
N GLY A 302 -1.01 18.02 -5.13
CA GLY A 302 -0.16 18.13 -3.95
C GLY A 302 1.33 18.27 -4.29
N LEU A 303 1.93 19.44 -4.09
CA LEU A 303 3.35 19.66 -4.39
C LEU A 303 4.30 19.37 -3.21
N LYS A 304 3.91 19.72 -1.99
CA LYS A 304 4.75 19.58 -0.78
C LYS A 304 4.06 18.76 0.30
N ASP A 305 4.77 17.75 0.80
CA ASP A 305 4.32 16.97 1.95
C ASP A 305 4.53 17.79 3.24
N LYS A 306 3.46 18.01 4.02
CA LYS A 306 3.54 18.54 5.39
C LYS A 306 3.70 17.35 6.33
N LEU A 307 4.91 17.13 6.83
CA LEU A 307 5.28 15.99 7.69
C LEU A 307 5.87 16.49 9.01
N TYR A 308 5.76 15.67 10.05
CA TYR A 308 6.48 15.90 11.30
C TYR A 308 7.88 15.32 11.23
N PHE A 309 8.88 16.19 11.39
CA PHE A 309 10.28 15.79 11.53
C PHE A 309 10.73 15.93 12.99
N ARG A 310 11.66 15.09 13.40
CA ARG A 310 12.43 15.27 14.64
C ARG A 310 13.21 16.59 14.52
N SER A 311 13.12 17.41 15.55
CA SER A 311 13.98 18.58 15.77
C SER A 311 15.43 18.14 15.95
#